data_AF-G0QPM2-F1
#
_entry.id   AF-G0QPM2-F1
#
_cell.length_a   1.000
_cell.length_b   1.000
_cell.length_c   1.000
_cell.angle_alpha   90.00
_cell.angle_beta   90.00
_cell.angle_gamma   90.00
#
_symmetry.space_group_name_H-M   'P 1'
#
loop_
_entity.id
_entity.type
_entity.pdbx_description
1 polymer ?
#
loop_
_entity_poly.entity_id
_entity_poly.type
_entity_poly.pdbx_seq_one_letter_code
_entity_poly.pdbx_strand_id
1 'polypeptide(L)'
;MQHQEQLEKNRQEQERVQKNLVGVYIGIKDFPFKQINEEDEDEKAHLDQEAEKIIKYIGYSDSHKDLMSNKILSAKEEESVTAAVFKEREPVNEDDQENAGPPPPNYVYIPDLVKEPRMTYFRIPKLGSYIAFPLKYNSYLKEEFFNDALQKRQEYQQELEKWTVEKKEKEEEFQKEIEALENDEEAQKEKQIEFDNFLEQYPEAPKEQGFLFEAKEYVLCADTMGQDREISQEDIKYLESYVQLFANSWEQTEKRLMSQDIDRYIQYLQEAPKDLIDQLNDEEAKAEEDKKSDYDHLKDNEKEYNYRLESVKLEALKEILKYEHVQKLFLDLKEYRVLKYPVILQNILYLLGYTMEEINIPKTHILNWKYVKTLLNEDFFNLLVNYNHQGPKPNKVKPYALINKIATKIEKFNQQEIDEYNIGYGRLFKWLQDTTRLRKIDIEVRKQQYADRVAEIEKKEAQLEVWENDKSTKLQEAKDAAAASEDPDSFVEEDWIAQWEEENPRPIVPERVVQDVDEDCLFE
;
A
#
# COMPACT_ATOMS: atom_id res chain seq x y z
N MET A 1 -37.39 -8.19 -4.29
CA MET A 1 -38.25 -8.95 -5.21
C MET A 1 -37.93 -8.68 -6.68
N GLN A 2 -38.09 -7.45 -7.22
CA GLN A 2 -37.78 -7.16 -8.63
C GLN A 2 -36.31 -7.47 -9.05
N HIS A 3 -35.33 -7.22 -8.17
CA HIS A 3 -33.92 -7.57 -8.43
C HIS A 3 -33.65 -9.08 -8.40
N GLN A 4 -34.38 -9.85 -7.58
CA GLN A 4 -34.27 -11.30 -7.51
C GLN A 4 -34.95 -11.98 -8.70
N GLU A 5 -36.09 -11.48 -9.17
CA GLU A 5 -36.74 -11.95 -10.42
C GLU A 5 -35.87 -11.66 -11.65
N GLN A 6 -35.14 -10.55 -11.66
CA GLN A 6 -34.23 -10.20 -12.75
C GLN A 6 -32.97 -11.08 -12.73
N LEU A 7 -32.45 -11.41 -11.54
CA LEU A 7 -31.36 -12.38 -11.38
C LEU A 7 -31.78 -13.81 -11.75
N GLU A 8 -33.01 -14.23 -11.43
CA GLU A 8 -33.55 -15.54 -11.81
C GLU A 8 -33.82 -15.66 -13.31
N LYS A 9 -34.34 -14.61 -13.96
CA LYS A 9 -34.45 -14.55 -15.43
C LYS A 9 -33.08 -14.58 -16.10
N ASN A 10 -32.11 -13.79 -15.61
CA ASN A 10 -30.75 -13.78 -16.14
C ASN A 10 -30.06 -15.14 -15.98
N ARG A 11 -30.34 -15.86 -14.89
CA ARG A 11 -29.82 -17.21 -14.64
C ARG A 11 -30.47 -18.27 -15.54
N GLN A 12 -31.79 -18.22 -15.75
CA GLN A 12 -32.50 -19.13 -16.66
C GLN A 12 -32.10 -18.90 -18.14
N GLU A 13 -31.80 -17.66 -18.53
CA GLU A 13 -31.28 -17.32 -19.87
C GLU A 13 -29.79 -17.71 -20.02
N GLN A 14 -28.96 -17.53 -18.97
CA GLN A 14 -27.58 -18.04 -18.94
C GLN A 14 -27.52 -19.57 -19.09
N GLU A 15 -28.42 -20.30 -18.43
CA GLU A 15 -28.58 -21.76 -18.57
C GLU A 15 -29.04 -22.17 -19.98
N ARG A 16 -29.72 -21.27 -20.73
CA ARG A 16 -30.16 -21.50 -22.11
C ARG A 16 -29.03 -21.30 -23.12
N VAL A 17 -28.18 -20.28 -22.93
CA VAL A 17 -27.01 -19.99 -23.77
C VAL A 17 -25.87 -20.98 -23.53
N GLN A 18 -25.69 -21.46 -22.29
CA GLN A 18 -24.75 -22.55 -22.00
C GLN A 18 -25.09 -23.85 -22.74
N LYS A 19 -26.37 -24.10 -23.08
CA LYS A 19 -26.76 -25.34 -23.78
C LYS A 19 -26.26 -25.41 -25.23
N ASN A 20 -25.93 -24.26 -25.83
CA ASN A 20 -25.51 -24.15 -27.23
C ASN A 20 -24.10 -23.56 -27.39
N LEU A 21 -23.24 -23.58 -26.37
CA LEU A 21 -21.82 -23.24 -26.49
C LEU A 21 -20.98 -24.34 -25.83
N VAL A 22 -19.81 -24.62 -26.39
CA VAL A 22 -18.90 -25.64 -25.87
C VAL A 22 -18.01 -25.03 -24.78
N GLY A 23 -17.43 -23.87 -25.07
CA GLY A 23 -16.57 -23.12 -24.16
C GLY A 23 -16.88 -21.63 -24.17
N VAL A 24 -16.78 -21.02 -22.99
CA VAL A 24 -16.78 -19.57 -22.82
C VAL A 24 -15.60 -19.21 -21.93
N TYR A 25 -14.79 -18.22 -22.32
CA TYR A 25 -13.59 -17.84 -21.59
C TYR A 25 -13.25 -16.36 -21.78
N ILE A 26 -12.57 -15.79 -20.78
CA ILE A 26 -12.21 -14.38 -20.69
C ILE A 26 -10.70 -14.26 -20.65
N GLY A 27 -10.16 -13.48 -21.58
CA GLY A 27 -8.76 -13.08 -21.62
C GLY A 27 -8.59 -11.62 -21.18
N ILE A 28 -7.50 -11.34 -20.48
CA ILE A 28 -7.02 -9.97 -20.24
C ILE A 28 -5.87 -9.68 -21.22
N LYS A 29 -5.91 -8.53 -21.90
CA LYS A 29 -4.82 -8.05 -22.74
C LYS A 29 -3.91 -7.16 -21.90
N ASP A 30 -2.73 -7.68 -21.55
CA ASP A 30 -1.77 -7.00 -20.68
C ASP A 30 -0.33 -7.40 -21.02
N PHE A 31 0.64 -6.71 -20.41
CA PHE A 31 2.04 -7.09 -20.51
C PHE A 31 2.29 -8.47 -19.87
N PRO A 32 3.24 -9.26 -20.41
CA PRO A 32 3.58 -10.55 -19.82
C PRO A 32 4.20 -10.37 -18.43
N PHE A 33 4.00 -11.37 -17.58
CA PHE A 33 4.59 -11.36 -16.23
C PHE A 33 6.08 -11.67 -16.32
N LYS A 34 6.91 -10.87 -15.66
CA LYS A 34 8.30 -11.20 -15.37
C LYS A 34 8.47 -11.63 -13.92
N GLN A 35 9.49 -12.45 -13.66
CA GLN A 35 9.88 -12.76 -12.29
C GLN A 35 10.47 -11.50 -11.66
N ILE A 36 10.01 -11.19 -10.46
CA ILE A 36 10.53 -10.10 -9.63
C ILE A 36 11.40 -10.68 -8.53
N ASN A 37 12.50 -9.99 -8.24
CA ASN A 37 13.33 -10.27 -7.09
C ASN A 37 12.92 -9.35 -5.94
N GLU A 38 13.48 -9.55 -4.73
CA GLU A 38 13.13 -8.72 -3.58
C GLU A 38 13.57 -7.24 -3.72
N GLU A 39 14.47 -6.92 -4.64
CA GLU A 39 15.00 -5.57 -4.90
C GLU A 39 14.12 -4.75 -5.83
N ASP A 40 13.20 -5.37 -6.55
CA ASP A 40 12.25 -4.69 -7.43
C ASP A 40 11.23 -3.86 -6.62
N GLU A 41 11.26 -2.53 -6.77
CA GLU A 41 10.43 -1.61 -5.97
C GLU A 41 9.23 -1.00 -6.73
N ASP A 42 9.22 -1.07 -8.06
CA ASP A 42 8.13 -0.54 -8.88
C ASP A 42 6.88 -1.44 -8.78
N GLU A 43 5.70 -0.84 -8.61
CA GLU A 43 4.41 -1.55 -8.66
C GLU A 43 4.25 -2.34 -9.96
N LYS A 44 4.78 -1.83 -11.06
CA LYS A 44 4.76 -2.49 -12.37
C LYS A 44 5.96 -3.40 -12.62
N ALA A 45 6.83 -3.63 -11.64
CA ALA A 45 7.99 -4.50 -11.80
C ALA A 45 7.61 -5.95 -12.15
N HIS A 46 6.39 -6.39 -11.82
CA HIS A 46 5.90 -7.71 -12.21
C HIS A 46 5.54 -7.83 -13.70
N LEU A 47 5.53 -6.72 -14.44
CA LEU A 47 5.21 -6.64 -15.85
C LEU A 47 6.48 -6.39 -16.68
N ASP A 48 6.61 -7.15 -17.77
CA ASP A 48 7.61 -6.90 -18.79
C ASP A 48 7.07 -5.87 -19.80
N GLN A 49 7.37 -4.59 -19.54
CA GLN A 49 6.93 -3.48 -20.36
C GLN A 49 7.73 -3.33 -21.67
N GLU A 50 8.87 -4.01 -21.80
CA GLU A 50 9.66 -4.03 -23.04
C GLU A 50 9.11 -5.05 -24.02
N ALA A 51 8.50 -6.12 -23.50
CA ALA A 51 7.80 -7.11 -24.31
C ALA A 51 6.45 -6.59 -24.83
N GLU A 52 6.00 -7.19 -25.92
CA GLU A 52 4.68 -6.94 -26.47
C GLU A 52 3.58 -7.51 -25.56
N LYS A 53 2.41 -6.86 -25.56
CA LYS A 53 1.25 -7.34 -24.82
C LYS A 53 0.81 -8.72 -25.30
N ILE A 54 0.25 -9.49 -24.38
CA ILE A 54 -0.32 -10.80 -24.61
C ILE A 54 -1.76 -10.84 -24.12
N ILE A 55 -2.54 -11.80 -24.61
CA ILE A 55 -3.86 -12.11 -24.08
C ILE A 55 -3.71 -13.31 -23.15
N LYS A 56 -3.87 -13.09 -21.84
CA LYS A 56 -3.81 -14.14 -20.81
C LYS A 56 -5.22 -14.53 -20.40
N TYR A 57 -5.55 -15.82 -20.48
CA TYR A 57 -6.86 -16.31 -20.05
C TYR A 57 -6.95 -16.40 -18.53
N ILE A 58 -7.96 -15.72 -17.96
CA ILE A 58 -8.17 -15.56 -16.51
C ILE A 58 -9.52 -16.06 -16.04
N GLY A 59 -10.49 -16.23 -16.96
CA GLY A 59 -11.80 -16.78 -16.67
C GLY A 59 -12.19 -17.81 -17.72
N TYR A 60 -12.89 -18.86 -17.32
CA TYR A 60 -13.30 -19.94 -18.21
C TYR A 60 -14.49 -20.70 -17.62
N SER A 61 -15.29 -21.31 -18.49
CA SER A 61 -16.32 -22.27 -18.11
C SER A 61 -15.69 -23.54 -17.51
N ASP A 62 -16.40 -24.22 -16.62
CA ASP A 62 -15.89 -25.43 -15.96
C ASP A 62 -15.42 -26.50 -16.96
N SER A 63 -16.13 -26.63 -18.09
CA SER A 63 -15.77 -27.55 -19.19
C SER A 63 -14.41 -27.26 -19.83
N HIS A 64 -13.87 -26.05 -19.67
CA HIS A 64 -12.65 -25.56 -20.34
C HIS A 64 -11.55 -25.15 -19.36
N LYS A 65 -11.77 -25.34 -18.05
CA LYS A 65 -10.82 -24.98 -17.00
C LYS A 65 -9.42 -25.54 -17.22
N ASP A 66 -9.32 -26.85 -17.44
CA ASP A 66 -8.02 -27.52 -17.63
C ASP A 66 -7.35 -27.12 -18.95
N LEU A 67 -8.14 -26.75 -19.97
CA LEU A 67 -7.62 -26.36 -21.27
C LEU A 67 -7.06 -24.93 -21.25
N MET A 68 -7.78 -24.00 -20.62
CA MET A 68 -7.54 -22.56 -20.70
C MET A 68 -6.65 -22.03 -19.57
N SER A 69 -6.50 -22.78 -18.47
CA SER A 69 -5.65 -22.37 -17.35
C SER A 69 -4.22 -22.11 -17.78
N ASN A 70 -3.71 -20.92 -17.44
CA ASN A 70 -2.36 -20.44 -17.77
C ASN A 70 -2.05 -20.36 -19.28
N LYS A 71 -3.07 -20.36 -20.15
CA LYS A 71 -2.86 -20.15 -21.57
C LYS A 71 -2.73 -18.67 -21.90
N ILE A 72 -1.85 -18.41 -22.87
CA ILE A 72 -1.55 -17.08 -23.38
C ILE A 72 -1.63 -17.10 -24.91
N LEU A 73 -1.98 -15.97 -25.49
CA LEU A 73 -1.95 -15.72 -26.94
C LEU A 73 -1.22 -14.42 -27.23
N SER A 74 -0.68 -14.29 -28.44
CA SER A 74 -0.18 -13.02 -28.97
C SER A 74 -1.31 -12.00 -29.01
N ALA A 75 -1.03 -10.75 -28.62
CA ALA A 75 -1.96 -9.64 -28.81
C ALA A 75 -1.78 -8.95 -30.18
N LYS A 76 -0.96 -9.51 -31.09
CA LYS A 76 -0.84 -9.07 -32.48
C LYS A 76 -1.98 -9.58 -33.33
N GLU A 77 -2.64 -8.67 -34.04
CA GLU A 77 -3.78 -8.96 -34.92
C GLU A 77 -3.44 -9.90 -36.08
N GLU A 78 -2.20 -9.82 -36.57
CA GLU A 78 -1.68 -10.63 -37.67
C GLU A 78 -1.51 -12.11 -37.26
N GLU A 79 -1.28 -12.35 -35.97
CA GLU A 79 -0.93 -13.66 -35.42
C GLU A 79 -2.12 -14.33 -34.70
N SER A 80 -3.14 -13.57 -34.29
CA SER A 80 -4.22 -14.06 -33.44
C SER A 80 -5.58 -13.51 -33.86
N VAL A 81 -6.51 -14.43 -34.16
CA VAL A 81 -7.93 -14.10 -34.41
C VAL A 81 -8.54 -13.37 -33.23
N THR A 82 -8.20 -13.80 -32.00
CA THR A 82 -8.69 -13.18 -30.77
C THR A 82 -8.19 -11.74 -30.64
N ALA A 83 -6.95 -11.46 -31.07
CA ALA A 83 -6.38 -10.12 -30.99
C ALA A 83 -7.01 -9.14 -32.00
N ALA A 84 -7.50 -9.64 -33.14
CA ALA A 84 -8.15 -8.83 -34.16
C ALA A 84 -9.38 -8.05 -33.66
N VAL A 85 -9.95 -8.46 -32.53
CA VAL A 85 -11.06 -7.75 -31.87
C VAL A 85 -10.66 -6.37 -31.32
N PHE A 86 -9.37 -6.14 -31.11
CA PHE A 86 -8.84 -4.90 -30.54
C PHE A 86 -8.45 -3.87 -31.59
N LYS A 87 -8.60 -4.18 -32.88
CA LYS A 87 -8.22 -3.30 -33.99
C LYS A 87 -8.95 -1.95 -33.92
N GLU A 88 -8.18 -0.87 -33.96
CA GLU A 88 -8.74 0.47 -34.10
C GLU A 88 -9.42 0.61 -35.45
N ARG A 89 -10.66 1.10 -35.44
CA ARG A 89 -11.45 1.28 -36.67
C ARG A 89 -11.10 2.63 -37.28
N GLU A 90 -10.94 2.64 -38.60
CA GLU A 90 -10.83 3.91 -39.34
C GLU A 90 -12.12 4.73 -39.12
N PRO A 91 -12.02 6.03 -38.85
CA PRO A 91 -13.19 6.88 -38.67
C PRO A 91 -14.01 6.89 -39.98
N VAL A 92 -15.31 6.66 -39.86
CA VAL A 92 -16.24 6.78 -40.99
C VAL A 92 -16.32 8.26 -41.35
N ASN A 93 -15.91 8.63 -42.57
CA ASN A 93 -16.02 10.02 -43.05
C ASN A 93 -17.48 10.47 -42.99
N GLU A 94 -17.71 11.70 -42.51
CA GLU A 94 -19.05 12.27 -42.32
C GLU A 94 -19.86 12.37 -43.64
N ASP A 95 -19.18 12.43 -44.79
CA ASP A 95 -19.80 12.46 -46.13
C ASP A 95 -20.45 11.13 -46.57
N ASP A 96 -20.15 10.01 -45.90
CA ASP A 96 -20.70 8.68 -46.24
C ASP A 96 -21.93 8.27 -45.39
N GLN A 97 -22.39 9.12 -44.46
CA GLN A 97 -23.46 8.78 -43.51
C GLN A 97 -24.83 8.51 -44.15
N GLU A 98 -25.12 9.04 -45.34
CA GLU A 98 -26.39 8.79 -46.04
C GLU A 98 -26.44 7.45 -46.80
N ASN A 99 -25.30 6.78 -47.01
CA ASN A 99 -25.21 5.47 -47.70
C ASN A 99 -24.48 4.38 -46.90
N ALA A 100 -23.94 4.69 -45.72
CA ALA A 100 -23.30 3.71 -44.87
C ALA A 100 -24.36 2.79 -44.23
N GLY A 101 -24.28 1.49 -44.55
CA GLY A 101 -25.01 0.46 -43.81
C GLY A 101 -24.70 0.49 -42.31
N PRO A 102 -25.42 -0.29 -41.48
CA PRO A 102 -25.18 -0.31 -40.04
C PRO A 102 -23.70 -0.55 -39.75
N PRO A 103 -23.11 0.17 -38.77
CA PRO A 103 -21.70 0.06 -38.45
C PRO A 103 -21.37 -1.42 -38.18
N PRO A 104 -20.21 -1.90 -38.65
CA PRO A 104 -19.87 -3.31 -38.55
C PRO A 104 -19.88 -3.76 -37.08
N PRO A 105 -20.37 -4.96 -36.78
CA PRO A 105 -20.46 -5.47 -35.41
C PRO A 105 -19.12 -5.41 -34.68
N ASN A 106 -19.13 -5.09 -33.37
CA ASN A 106 -17.91 -4.96 -32.56
C ASN A 106 -17.45 -6.31 -32.01
N TYR A 107 -17.23 -7.27 -32.90
CA TYR A 107 -16.75 -8.61 -32.58
C TYR A 107 -16.07 -9.27 -33.79
N VAL A 108 -15.29 -10.31 -33.54
CA VAL A 108 -14.72 -11.18 -34.57
C VAL A 108 -15.44 -12.50 -34.51
N TYR A 109 -16.14 -12.88 -35.60
CA TYR A 109 -16.83 -14.15 -35.72
C TYR A 109 -16.24 -14.97 -36.87
N ILE A 110 -15.82 -16.19 -36.56
CA ILE A 110 -15.30 -17.18 -37.52
C ILE A 110 -16.29 -18.35 -37.56
N PRO A 111 -17.13 -18.46 -38.62
CA PRO A 111 -18.11 -19.55 -38.72
C PRO A 111 -17.48 -20.91 -38.99
N ASP A 112 -16.32 -20.95 -39.65
CA ASP A 112 -15.59 -22.18 -39.99
C ASP A 112 -14.10 -22.02 -39.66
N LEU A 113 -13.69 -22.67 -38.57
CA LEU A 113 -12.33 -22.58 -38.04
C LEU A 113 -11.25 -23.22 -38.91
N VAL A 114 -11.60 -24.11 -39.84
CA VAL A 114 -10.62 -24.77 -40.71
C VAL A 114 -10.07 -23.80 -41.76
N LYS A 115 -10.84 -22.77 -42.09
CA LYS A 115 -10.49 -21.77 -43.11
C LYS A 115 -9.68 -20.60 -42.57
N GLU A 116 -9.54 -20.48 -41.25
CA GLU A 116 -8.83 -19.36 -40.61
C GLU A 116 -7.46 -19.82 -40.08
N PRO A 117 -6.36 -19.53 -40.81
CA PRO A 117 -5.03 -19.99 -40.44
C PRO A 117 -4.47 -19.33 -39.17
N ARG A 118 -5.00 -18.16 -38.75
CA ARG A 118 -4.57 -17.48 -37.51
C ARG A 118 -5.22 -18.07 -36.25
N MET A 119 -6.11 -19.07 -36.40
CA MET A 119 -6.74 -19.70 -35.26
C MET A 119 -5.75 -20.56 -34.48
N THR A 120 -5.59 -20.27 -33.19
CA THR A 120 -4.73 -21.05 -32.30
C THR A 120 -5.52 -22.10 -31.54
N TYR A 121 -5.10 -23.37 -31.64
CA TYR A 121 -5.67 -24.49 -30.89
C TYR A 121 -4.71 -24.92 -29.79
N PHE A 122 -5.13 -24.88 -28.52
CA PHE A 122 -4.25 -25.21 -27.38
C PHE A 122 -3.91 -26.70 -27.22
N ARG A 123 -4.58 -27.59 -27.96
CA ARG A 123 -4.35 -29.03 -27.88
C ARG A 123 -4.33 -29.69 -29.25
N ILE A 124 -5.48 -29.73 -29.92
CA ILE A 124 -5.65 -30.34 -31.24
C ILE A 124 -6.61 -29.46 -32.06
N PRO A 125 -6.42 -29.37 -33.39
CA PRO A 125 -7.38 -28.72 -34.28
C PRO A 125 -8.78 -29.33 -34.14
N LYS A 126 -9.81 -28.49 -34.13
CA LYS A 126 -11.22 -28.90 -34.00
C LYS A 126 -12.10 -28.13 -34.98
N LEU A 127 -13.14 -28.81 -35.47
CA LEU A 127 -14.18 -28.22 -36.32
C LEU A 127 -15.18 -27.41 -35.48
N GLY A 128 -15.81 -26.41 -36.07
CA GLY A 128 -16.83 -25.58 -35.43
C GLY A 128 -16.62 -24.10 -35.75
N SER A 129 -17.14 -23.25 -34.87
CA SER A 129 -17.08 -21.79 -34.98
C SER A 129 -16.56 -21.15 -33.70
N TYR A 130 -16.10 -19.91 -33.81
CA TYR A 130 -15.54 -19.12 -32.71
C TYR A 130 -15.97 -17.67 -32.82
N ILE A 131 -16.22 -17.04 -31.68
CA ILE A 131 -16.51 -15.63 -31.58
C ILE A 131 -15.70 -14.97 -30.45
N ALA A 132 -15.24 -13.74 -30.69
CA ALA A 132 -14.56 -12.92 -29.71
C ALA A 132 -15.17 -11.51 -29.67
N PHE A 133 -15.47 -11.03 -28.46
CA PHE A 133 -16.00 -9.70 -28.18
C PHE A 133 -14.98 -8.89 -27.36
N PRO A 134 -14.73 -7.61 -27.71
CA PRO A 134 -13.89 -6.75 -26.91
C PRO A 134 -14.70 -6.30 -25.69
N LEU A 135 -14.16 -6.54 -24.51
CA LEU A 135 -14.68 -6.03 -23.25
C LEU A 135 -13.69 -4.97 -22.77
N LYS A 136 -13.96 -3.72 -23.13
CA LYS A 136 -13.18 -2.56 -22.71
C LYS A 136 -13.99 -1.77 -21.69
N TYR A 137 -13.35 -1.37 -20.60
CA TYR A 137 -13.96 -0.46 -19.64
C TYR A 137 -12.90 0.47 -19.05
N ASN A 138 -13.35 1.64 -18.59
CA ASN A 138 -12.50 2.61 -17.92
C ASN A 138 -12.43 2.29 -16.42
N SER A 139 -11.24 1.96 -15.92
CA SER A 139 -11.04 1.73 -14.49
C SER A 139 -10.68 3.02 -13.77
N TYR A 140 -11.33 3.26 -12.64
CA TYR A 140 -11.20 4.49 -11.85
C TYR A 140 -10.45 4.28 -10.53
N LEU A 141 -10.20 3.03 -10.11
CA LEU A 141 -9.72 2.72 -8.76
C LEU A 141 -8.19 2.71 -8.66
N LYS A 142 -7.57 3.90 -8.73
CA LYS A 142 -6.15 4.12 -8.44
C LYS A 142 -5.93 5.29 -7.48
N GLU A 143 -4.79 5.29 -6.78
CA GLU A 143 -4.42 6.37 -5.86
C GLU A 143 -4.32 7.73 -6.58
N GLU A 144 -3.67 7.78 -7.73
CA GLU A 144 -3.55 9.00 -8.56
C GLU A 144 -4.94 9.55 -8.95
N PHE A 145 -5.86 8.66 -9.31
CA PHE A 145 -7.22 9.04 -9.74
C PHE A 145 -8.06 9.49 -8.56
N PHE A 146 -7.88 8.89 -7.39
CA PHE A 146 -8.54 9.32 -6.16
C PHE A 146 -8.13 10.76 -5.78
N ASN A 147 -6.83 11.07 -5.84
CA ASN A 147 -6.32 12.41 -5.51
C ASN A 147 -6.86 13.49 -6.47
N ASP A 148 -6.81 13.23 -7.79
CA ASP A 148 -7.34 14.13 -8.81
C ASP A 148 -8.86 14.33 -8.64
N ALA A 149 -9.61 13.24 -8.43
CA ALA A 149 -11.05 13.30 -8.30
C ALA A 149 -11.48 14.03 -7.01
N LEU A 150 -10.74 13.87 -5.91
CA LEU A 150 -10.95 14.62 -4.68
C LEU A 150 -10.76 16.12 -4.90
N GLN A 151 -9.66 16.51 -5.53
CA GLN A 151 -9.38 17.92 -5.82
C GLN A 151 -10.49 18.54 -6.67
N LYS A 152 -10.85 17.89 -7.78
CA LYS A 152 -11.93 18.33 -8.68
C LYS A 152 -13.27 18.43 -7.96
N ARG A 153 -13.59 17.49 -7.07
CA ARG A 153 -14.83 17.50 -6.27
C ARG A 153 -14.86 18.70 -5.31
N GLN A 154 -13.74 18.99 -4.65
CA GLN A 154 -13.63 20.14 -3.74
C GLN A 154 -13.74 21.47 -4.49
N GLU A 155 -13.05 21.61 -5.62
CA GLU A 155 -13.15 22.79 -6.50
C GLU A 155 -14.60 22.97 -6.99
N TYR A 156 -15.23 21.89 -7.44
CA TYR A 156 -16.63 21.88 -7.85
C TYR A 156 -17.58 22.32 -6.72
N GLN A 157 -17.41 21.79 -5.50
CA GLN A 157 -18.24 22.18 -4.36
C GLN A 157 -18.09 23.66 -4.01
N GLN A 158 -16.86 24.20 -4.06
CA GLN A 158 -16.60 25.62 -3.81
C GLN A 158 -17.21 26.52 -4.90
N GLU A 159 -17.08 26.13 -6.16
CA GLU A 159 -17.69 26.87 -7.28
C GLU A 159 -19.21 26.83 -7.21
N LEU A 160 -19.78 25.66 -6.89
CA LEU A 160 -21.22 25.50 -6.74
C LEU A 160 -21.75 26.32 -5.57
N GLU A 161 -21.07 26.30 -4.43
CA GLU A 161 -21.46 27.10 -3.25
C GLU A 161 -21.47 28.60 -3.61
N LYS A 162 -20.39 29.12 -4.22
CA LYS A 162 -20.32 30.51 -4.68
C LYS A 162 -21.45 30.84 -5.66
N TRP A 163 -21.67 30.01 -6.67
CA TRP A 163 -22.75 30.20 -7.64
C TRP A 163 -24.13 30.21 -6.96
N THR A 164 -24.37 29.30 -6.00
CA THR A 164 -25.65 29.26 -5.27
C THR A 164 -25.87 30.46 -4.37
N VAL A 165 -24.83 30.94 -3.68
CA VAL A 165 -24.90 32.13 -2.82
C VAL A 165 -25.14 33.37 -3.66
N GLU A 166 -24.35 33.60 -4.71
CA GLU A 166 -24.50 34.76 -5.60
C GLU A 166 -25.86 34.79 -6.29
N LYS A 167 -26.35 33.63 -6.74
CA LYS A 167 -27.69 33.52 -7.32
C LYS A 167 -28.76 33.89 -6.31
N LYS A 168 -28.68 33.32 -5.10
CA LYS A 168 -29.66 33.56 -4.03
C LYS A 168 -29.66 35.01 -3.54
N GLU A 169 -28.48 35.62 -3.38
CA GLU A 169 -28.38 37.03 -2.97
C GLU A 169 -29.04 37.97 -3.98
N LYS A 170 -28.84 37.71 -5.28
CA LYS A 170 -29.49 38.49 -6.35
C LYS A 170 -31.00 38.24 -6.39
N GLU A 171 -31.45 36.99 -6.22
CA GLU A 171 -32.87 36.67 -6.11
C GLU A 171 -33.52 37.41 -4.93
N GLU A 172 -32.86 37.45 -3.76
CA GLU A 172 -33.34 38.18 -2.60
C GLU A 172 -33.32 39.71 -2.79
N GLU A 173 -32.34 40.25 -3.52
CA GLU A 173 -32.28 41.68 -3.88
C GLU A 173 -33.45 42.07 -4.80
N PHE A 174 -33.68 41.32 -5.88
CA PHE A 174 -34.83 41.51 -6.76
C PHE A 174 -36.15 41.42 -6.01
N GLN A 175 -36.29 40.44 -5.11
CA GLN A 175 -37.51 40.27 -4.31
C GLN A 175 -37.74 41.45 -3.38
N LYS A 176 -36.70 41.96 -2.71
CA LYS A 176 -36.78 43.17 -1.86
C LYS A 176 -37.12 44.42 -2.67
N GLU A 177 -36.56 44.57 -3.88
CA GLU A 177 -36.89 45.69 -4.78
C GLU A 177 -38.35 45.65 -5.21
N ILE A 178 -38.87 44.48 -5.57
CA ILE A 178 -40.29 44.29 -5.93
C ILE A 178 -41.19 44.61 -4.73
N GLU A 179 -40.85 44.12 -3.54
CA GLU A 179 -41.59 44.39 -2.31
C GLU A 179 -41.57 45.87 -1.93
N ALA A 180 -40.45 46.57 -2.14
CA ALA A 180 -40.35 48.01 -1.86
C ALA A 180 -41.23 48.89 -2.76
N LEU A 181 -41.72 48.37 -3.89
CA LEU A 181 -42.64 49.04 -4.81
C LEU A 181 -44.11 48.92 -4.39
N GLU A 182 -44.41 48.80 -3.08
CA GLU A 182 -45.69 48.43 -2.43
C GLU A 182 -47.01 48.98 -3.05
N ASN A 183 -46.99 50.02 -3.89
CA ASN A 183 -48.17 50.68 -4.45
C ASN A 183 -48.13 50.98 -5.97
N ASP A 184 -47.15 50.44 -6.71
CA ASP A 184 -47.02 50.64 -8.16
C ASP A 184 -47.03 49.29 -8.90
N GLU A 185 -48.23 48.85 -9.31
CA GLU A 185 -48.43 47.57 -10.02
C GLU A 185 -47.72 47.53 -11.38
N GLU A 186 -47.49 48.67 -12.02
CA GLU A 186 -46.84 48.75 -13.33
C GLU A 186 -45.33 48.59 -13.16
N ALA A 187 -44.73 49.28 -12.18
CA ALA A 187 -43.33 49.13 -11.82
C ALA A 187 -42.99 47.73 -11.26
N GLN A 188 -43.89 47.13 -10.47
CA GLN A 188 -43.73 45.74 -9.99
C GLN A 188 -43.68 44.75 -11.16
N LYS A 189 -44.54 44.91 -12.18
CA LYS A 189 -44.53 44.06 -13.37
C LYS A 189 -43.26 44.23 -14.20
N GLU A 190 -42.79 45.46 -14.38
CA GLU A 190 -41.53 45.73 -15.09
C GLU A 190 -40.35 45.06 -14.39
N LYS A 191 -40.27 45.18 -13.05
CA LYS A 191 -39.23 44.54 -12.24
C LYS A 191 -39.33 43.02 -12.21
N GLN A 192 -40.55 42.47 -12.20
CA GLN A 192 -40.76 41.03 -12.33
C GLN A 192 -40.27 40.50 -13.69
N ILE A 193 -40.51 41.23 -14.78
CA ILE A 193 -39.99 40.89 -16.11
C ILE A 193 -38.46 40.97 -16.13
N GLU A 194 -37.85 41.96 -15.46
CA GLU A 194 -36.41 42.06 -15.30
C GLU A 194 -35.83 40.85 -14.55
N PHE A 195 -36.49 40.43 -13.47
CA PHE A 195 -36.12 39.25 -12.69
C PHE A 195 -36.21 37.95 -13.51
N ASP A 196 -37.30 37.76 -14.26
CA ASP A 196 -37.48 36.58 -15.11
C ASP A 196 -36.40 36.52 -16.21
N ASN A 197 -36.07 37.66 -16.83
CA ASN A 197 -34.98 37.77 -17.80
C ASN A 197 -33.60 37.49 -17.18
N PHE A 198 -33.37 37.95 -15.94
CA PHE A 198 -32.15 37.64 -15.20
C PHE A 198 -32.01 36.14 -14.96
N LEU A 199 -33.06 35.45 -14.54
CA LEU A 199 -33.04 34.00 -14.32
C LEU A 199 -32.78 33.22 -15.61
N GLU A 200 -33.35 33.65 -16.74
CA GLU A 200 -33.15 33.00 -18.04
C GLU A 200 -31.72 33.21 -18.58
N GLN A 201 -31.10 34.36 -18.29
CA GLN A 201 -29.74 34.68 -18.71
C GLN A 201 -28.66 34.30 -17.67
N TYR A 202 -29.06 33.85 -16.48
CA TYR A 202 -28.11 33.50 -15.43
C TYR A 202 -27.28 32.29 -15.88
N PRO A 203 -25.95 32.29 -15.69
CA PRO A 203 -25.09 31.19 -16.12
C PRO A 203 -25.57 29.84 -15.58
N GLU A 204 -25.47 28.79 -16.40
CA GLU A 204 -25.72 27.42 -15.94
C GLU A 204 -24.86 27.11 -14.71
N ALA A 205 -25.41 26.29 -13.80
CA ALA A 205 -24.66 25.82 -12.66
C ALA A 205 -23.37 25.13 -13.12
N PRO A 206 -22.26 25.27 -12.37
CA PRO A 206 -21.02 24.57 -12.69
C PRO A 206 -21.28 23.07 -12.85
N LYS A 207 -20.53 22.41 -13.73
CA LYS A 207 -20.64 20.98 -14.00
C LYS A 207 -19.42 20.29 -13.43
N GLU A 208 -19.65 19.20 -12.71
CA GLU A 208 -18.58 18.38 -12.18
C GLU A 208 -17.77 17.74 -13.32
N GLN A 209 -16.45 17.86 -13.23
CA GLN A 209 -15.54 17.24 -14.20
C GLN A 209 -15.47 15.72 -14.03
N GLY A 210 -15.20 15.01 -15.13
CA GLY A 210 -14.98 13.56 -15.09
C GLY A 210 -13.70 13.16 -14.34
N PHE A 211 -13.73 11.98 -13.74
CA PHE A 211 -12.56 11.37 -13.09
C PHE A 211 -11.55 10.90 -14.14
N LEU A 212 -10.27 10.93 -13.78
CA LEU A 212 -9.23 10.22 -14.52
C LEU A 212 -9.48 8.71 -14.51
N PHE A 213 -9.04 8.03 -15.57
CA PHE A 213 -9.23 6.61 -15.74
C PHE A 213 -8.09 5.95 -16.51
N GLU A 214 -7.98 4.63 -16.36
CA GLU A 214 -7.14 3.76 -17.18
C GLU A 214 -8.03 2.78 -17.94
N ALA A 215 -7.89 2.75 -19.27
CA ALA A 215 -8.61 1.77 -20.08
C ALA A 215 -8.05 0.36 -19.83
N LYS A 216 -8.92 -0.56 -19.40
CA LYS A 216 -8.60 -1.99 -19.30
C LYS A 216 -9.20 -2.73 -20.47
N GLU A 217 -8.40 -3.59 -21.09
CA GLU A 217 -8.78 -4.36 -22.27
C GLU A 217 -8.90 -5.84 -21.94
N TYR A 218 -10.11 -6.38 -22.10
CA TYR A 218 -10.41 -7.80 -21.99
C TYR A 218 -11.06 -8.29 -23.29
N VAL A 219 -11.13 -9.61 -23.44
CA VAL A 219 -11.82 -10.27 -24.53
C VAL A 219 -12.67 -11.41 -23.98
N LEU A 220 -13.97 -11.38 -24.27
CA LEU A 220 -14.85 -12.52 -24.06
C LEU A 220 -14.83 -13.37 -25.32
N CYS A 221 -14.50 -14.65 -25.17
CA CYS A 221 -14.48 -15.61 -26.25
C CYS A 221 -15.54 -16.68 -26.00
N ALA A 222 -16.19 -17.14 -27.07
CA ALA A 222 -17.08 -18.28 -27.03
C ALA A 222 -16.91 -19.14 -28.28
N ASP A 223 -17.13 -20.45 -28.16
CA ASP A 223 -16.97 -21.36 -29.28
C ASP A 223 -17.91 -22.58 -29.26
N THR A 224 -17.97 -23.25 -30.40
CA THR A 224 -18.65 -24.52 -30.62
C THR A 224 -17.66 -25.62 -31.03
N MET A 225 -16.40 -25.51 -30.62
CA MET A 225 -15.32 -26.39 -31.09
C MET A 225 -15.56 -27.86 -30.73
N GLY A 226 -15.53 -28.71 -31.74
CA GLY A 226 -15.80 -30.14 -31.65
C GLY A 226 -17.26 -30.52 -31.92
N GLN A 227 -18.14 -29.55 -32.23
CA GLN A 227 -19.54 -29.80 -32.61
C GLN A 227 -19.84 -29.51 -34.08
N ASP A 228 -18.87 -29.02 -34.86
CA ASP A 228 -19.00 -28.76 -36.30
C ASP A 228 -20.28 -27.98 -36.69
N ARG A 229 -20.53 -26.89 -35.97
CA ARG A 229 -21.68 -26.01 -36.19
C ARG A 229 -21.35 -24.55 -35.94
N GLU A 230 -22.14 -23.69 -36.54
CA GLU A 230 -22.11 -22.24 -36.34
C GLU A 230 -22.80 -21.81 -35.02
N ILE A 231 -22.45 -20.62 -34.53
CA ILE A 231 -23.18 -19.94 -33.45
C ILE A 231 -24.38 -19.23 -34.07
N SER A 232 -25.56 -19.36 -33.45
CA SER A 232 -26.77 -18.74 -33.97
C SER A 232 -26.71 -17.21 -33.88
N GLN A 233 -27.38 -16.52 -34.81
CA GLN A 233 -27.45 -15.05 -34.79
C GLN A 233 -28.13 -14.50 -33.52
N GLU A 234 -29.05 -15.27 -32.93
CA GLU A 234 -29.67 -14.91 -31.64
C GLU A 234 -28.64 -14.94 -30.50
N ASP A 235 -27.83 -16.00 -30.44
CA ASP A 235 -26.77 -16.13 -29.43
C ASP A 235 -25.68 -15.07 -29.59
N ILE A 236 -25.29 -14.74 -30.83
CA ILE A 236 -24.32 -13.67 -31.11
C ILE A 236 -24.83 -12.32 -30.58
N LYS A 237 -26.07 -11.94 -30.92
CA LYS A 237 -26.68 -10.68 -30.44
C LYS A 237 -26.82 -10.66 -28.92
N TYR A 238 -27.18 -11.79 -28.33
CA TYR A 238 -27.24 -11.91 -26.88
C TYR A 238 -25.86 -11.66 -26.24
N LEU A 239 -24.82 -12.35 -26.71
CA LEU A 239 -23.46 -12.20 -26.19
C LEU A 239 -22.93 -10.77 -26.38
N GLU A 240 -23.20 -10.14 -27.52
CA GLU A 240 -22.85 -8.73 -27.76
C GLU A 240 -23.50 -7.81 -26.73
N SER A 241 -24.82 -7.92 -26.54
CA SER A 241 -25.57 -7.12 -25.58
C SER A 241 -25.10 -7.36 -24.15
N TYR A 242 -24.75 -8.61 -23.81
CA TYR A 242 -24.27 -9.00 -22.49
C TYR A 242 -22.90 -8.39 -22.21
N VAL A 243 -21.96 -8.44 -23.16
CA VAL A 243 -20.62 -7.85 -23.01
C VAL A 243 -20.71 -6.34 -22.83
N GLN A 244 -21.52 -5.66 -23.64
CA GLN A 244 -21.73 -4.22 -23.53
C GLN A 244 -22.36 -3.84 -22.19
N LEU A 245 -23.41 -4.55 -21.77
CA LEU A 245 -24.07 -4.31 -20.49
C LEU A 245 -23.11 -4.54 -19.32
N PHE A 246 -22.31 -5.61 -19.38
CA PHE A 246 -21.35 -5.95 -18.34
C PHE A 246 -20.24 -4.91 -18.24
N ALA A 247 -19.64 -4.49 -19.37
CA ALA A 247 -18.62 -3.45 -19.40
C ALA A 247 -19.16 -2.12 -18.83
N ASN A 248 -20.34 -1.68 -19.29
CA ASN A 248 -20.98 -0.46 -18.79
C ASN A 248 -21.33 -0.54 -17.31
N SER A 249 -21.87 -1.69 -16.85
CA SER A 249 -22.23 -1.89 -15.45
C SER A 249 -21.00 -1.91 -14.54
N TRP A 250 -19.89 -2.49 -14.99
CA TRP A 250 -18.62 -2.47 -14.26
C TRP A 250 -18.09 -1.05 -14.15
N GLU A 251 -18.00 -0.32 -15.27
CA GLU A 251 -17.51 1.07 -15.31
C GLU A 251 -18.34 1.99 -14.39
N GLN A 252 -19.66 1.93 -14.50
CA GLN A 252 -20.58 2.71 -13.65
C GLN A 252 -20.44 2.33 -12.17
N THR A 253 -20.20 1.06 -11.87
CA THR A 253 -19.99 0.60 -10.51
C THR A 253 -18.70 1.16 -9.93
N GLU A 254 -17.57 1.09 -10.65
CA GLU A 254 -16.30 1.68 -10.19
C GLU A 254 -16.42 3.19 -10.01
N LYS A 255 -17.05 3.89 -10.96
CA LYS A 255 -17.28 5.34 -10.87
C LYS A 255 -18.12 5.71 -9.65
N ARG A 256 -19.21 4.96 -9.39
CA ARG A 256 -20.06 5.16 -8.21
C ARG A 256 -19.30 4.90 -6.91
N LEU A 257 -18.49 3.83 -6.86
CA LEU A 257 -17.71 3.50 -5.67
C LEU A 257 -16.63 4.56 -5.40
N MET A 258 -15.96 5.06 -6.45
CA MET A 258 -15.01 6.17 -6.34
C MET A 258 -15.68 7.43 -5.79
N SER A 259 -16.84 7.82 -6.34
CA SER A 259 -17.62 8.95 -5.82
C SER A 259 -17.97 8.78 -4.33
N GLN A 260 -18.39 7.58 -3.92
CA GLN A 260 -18.70 7.28 -2.52
C GLN A 260 -17.49 7.41 -1.60
N ASP A 261 -16.31 6.97 -2.06
CA ASP A 261 -15.08 7.08 -1.29
C ASP A 261 -14.64 8.55 -1.15
N ILE A 262 -14.78 9.35 -2.20
CA ILE A 262 -14.48 10.80 -2.17
C ILE A 262 -15.42 11.51 -1.21
N ASP A 263 -16.73 11.27 -1.30
CA ASP A 263 -17.71 11.91 -0.42
C ASP A 263 -17.44 11.58 1.05
N ARG A 264 -17.10 10.31 1.36
CA ARG A 264 -16.68 9.92 2.71
C ARG A 264 -15.42 10.64 3.16
N TYR A 265 -14.44 10.80 2.27
CA TYR A 265 -13.21 11.51 2.61
C TYR A 265 -13.43 13.00 2.87
N ILE A 266 -14.27 13.66 2.06
CA ILE A 266 -14.65 15.06 2.30
C ILE A 266 -15.36 15.19 3.64
N GLN A 267 -16.29 14.27 3.96
CA GLN A 267 -16.96 14.25 5.26
C GLN A 267 -15.94 14.07 6.40
N TYR A 268 -14.99 13.13 6.25
CA TYR A 268 -13.92 12.96 7.22
C TYR A 268 -13.12 14.26 7.43
N LEU A 269 -12.72 14.97 6.36
CA LEU A 269 -11.99 16.23 6.48
C LEU A 269 -12.79 17.33 7.18
N GLN A 270 -14.13 17.32 7.08
CA GLN A 270 -15.01 18.27 7.76
C GLN A 270 -15.18 17.93 9.25
N GLU A 271 -15.23 16.64 9.59
CA GLU A 271 -15.44 16.15 10.95
C GLU A 271 -14.14 15.91 11.75
N ALA A 272 -13.01 15.82 11.06
CA ALA A 272 -11.71 15.50 11.67
C ALA A 272 -11.32 16.57 12.70
N PRO A 273 -10.98 16.17 13.94
CA PRO A 273 -10.58 17.10 14.97
C PRO A 273 -9.21 17.70 14.64
N LYS A 274 -9.20 18.99 14.27
CA LYS A 274 -7.99 19.70 13.81
C LYS A 274 -6.86 19.72 14.84
N ASP A 275 -7.21 19.84 16.12
CA ASP A 275 -6.25 19.96 17.23
C ASP A 275 -5.84 18.60 17.81
N LEU A 276 -6.41 17.49 17.32
CA LEU A 276 -6.15 16.17 17.91
C LEU A 276 -4.69 15.76 17.74
N ILE A 277 -4.06 16.05 16.60
CA ILE A 277 -2.64 15.73 16.38
C ILE A 277 -1.76 16.43 17.41
N ASP A 278 -2.02 17.72 17.66
CA ASP A 278 -1.27 18.51 18.65
C ASP A 278 -1.47 17.94 20.06
N GLN A 279 -2.70 17.60 20.43
CA GLN A 279 -3.01 16.95 21.71
C GLN A 279 -2.24 15.63 21.89
N LEU A 280 -2.21 14.79 20.86
CA LEU A 280 -1.49 13.52 20.89
C LEU A 280 0.03 13.74 20.98
N ASN A 281 0.57 14.72 20.26
CA ASN A 281 2.00 15.07 20.35
C ASN A 281 2.37 15.61 21.73
N ASP A 282 1.50 16.43 22.34
CA ASP A 282 1.68 16.95 23.70
C ASP A 282 1.67 15.83 24.75
N GLU A 283 0.81 14.81 24.60
CA GLU A 283 0.82 13.62 25.47
C GLU A 283 2.16 12.88 25.42
N GLU A 284 2.73 12.69 24.22
CA GLU A 284 4.04 12.06 24.06
C GLU A 284 5.16 12.89 24.67
N ALA A 285 5.14 14.22 24.47
CA ALA A 285 6.14 15.13 25.02
C ALA A 285 6.09 15.15 26.56
N LYS A 286 4.89 15.13 27.14
CA LYS A 286 4.69 15.05 28.58
C LYS A 286 5.21 13.73 29.15
N ALA A 287 4.97 12.61 28.48
CA ALA A 287 5.49 11.31 28.91
C ALA A 287 7.04 11.27 28.94
N GLU A 288 7.69 11.93 27.97
CA GLU A 288 9.15 12.12 27.99
C GLU A 288 9.59 12.95 29.19
N GLU A 289 8.96 14.10 29.43
CA GLU A 289 9.30 15.01 30.52
C GLU A 289 9.17 14.34 31.89
N ASP A 290 8.09 13.58 32.10
CA ASP A 290 7.81 12.86 33.35
C ASP A 290 8.89 11.80 33.67
N LYS A 291 9.47 11.15 32.64
CA LYS A 291 10.52 10.12 32.82
C LYS A 291 11.93 10.64 32.63
N LYS A 292 12.11 11.91 32.29
CA LYS A 292 13.43 12.47 31.98
C LYS A 292 14.43 12.31 33.11
N SER A 293 13.99 12.54 34.35
CA SER A 293 14.84 12.44 35.54
C SER A 293 15.34 11.02 35.82
N ASP A 294 14.63 9.98 35.36
CA ASP A 294 15.04 8.58 35.57
C ASP A 294 16.34 8.26 34.82
N TYR A 295 16.60 8.99 33.73
CA TYR A 295 17.75 8.77 32.85
C TYR A 295 18.89 9.78 33.07
N ASP A 296 18.80 10.66 34.07
CA ASP A 296 19.82 11.69 34.34
C ASP A 296 21.23 11.12 34.55
N HIS A 297 21.33 9.88 35.03
CA HIS A 297 22.59 9.15 35.20
C HIS A 297 23.31 8.81 33.88
N LEU A 298 22.63 8.90 32.74
CA LEU A 298 23.17 8.61 31.41
C LEU A 298 23.61 9.87 30.67
N LYS A 299 23.50 11.07 31.27
CA LYS A 299 23.83 12.35 30.59
C LYS A 299 25.26 12.42 30.05
N ASP A 300 26.18 11.66 30.63
CA ASP A 300 27.57 11.57 30.16
C ASP A 300 27.69 10.79 28.83
N ASN A 301 26.69 9.95 28.51
CA ASN A 301 26.55 9.26 27.22
C ASN A 301 25.31 9.78 26.48
N GLU A 302 25.48 10.91 25.80
CA GLU A 302 24.41 11.62 25.09
C GLU A 302 23.59 10.72 24.15
N LYS A 303 24.26 9.79 23.45
CA LYS A 303 23.60 8.87 22.52
C LYS A 303 22.66 7.91 23.25
N GLU A 304 23.13 7.27 24.32
CA GLU A 304 22.28 6.37 25.11
C GLU A 304 21.18 7.14 25.84
N TYR A 305 21.48 8.31 26.40
CA TYR A 305 20.50 9.18 27.05
C TYR A 305 19.35 9.55 26.10
N ASN A 306 19.65 10.08 24.92
CA ASN A 306 18.64 10.46 23.93
C ASN A 306 17.84 9.23 23.45
N TYR A 307 18.50 8.10 23.22
CA TYR A 307 17.85 6.84 22.86
C TYR A 307 16.79 6.41 23.90
N ARG A 308 17.09 6.54 25.20
CA ARG A 308 16.13 6.19 26.26
C ARG A 308 14.93 7.14 26.29
N LEU A 309 15.15 8.45 26.16
CA LEU A 309 14.07 9.43 26.12
C LEU A 309 13.14 9.23 24.93
N GLU A 310 13.69 8.99 23.74
CA GLU A 310 12.89 8.72 22.55
C GLU A 310 12.19 7.35 22.62
N SER A 311 12.79 6.36 23.30
CA SER A 311 12.11 5.10 23.60
C SER A 311 10.89 5.32 24.48
N VAL A 312 10.94 6.27 25.42
CA VAL A 312 9.76 6.65 26.23
C VAL A 312 8.66 7.23 25.35
N LYS A 313 8.99 8.10 24.39
CA LYS A 313 8.02 8.64 23.42
C LYS A 313 7.37 7.53 22.59
N LEU A 314 8.15 6.58 22.09
CA LEU A 314 7.60 5.43 21.34
C LEU A 314 6.65 4.59 22.20
N GLU A 315 6.96 4.37 23.49
CA GLU A 315 6.04 3.68 24.40
C GLU A 315 4.77 4.48 24.66
N ALA A 316 4.85 5.81 24.79
CA ALA A 316 3.68 6.67 24.88
C ALA A 316 2.81 6.58 23.61
N LEU A 317 3.43 6.61 22.43
CA LEU A 317 2.75 6.44 21.15
C LEU A 317 2.05 5.07 21.05
N LYS A 318 2.66 3.99 21.54
CA LYS A 318 2.01 2.68 21.62
C LYS A 318 0.78 2.69 22.52
N GLU A 319 0.82 3.41 23.64
CA GLU A 319 -0.37 3.59 24.49
C GLU A 319 -1.47 4.39 23.77
N ILE A 320 -1.11 5.45 23.04
CA ILE A 320 -2.05 6.23 22.21
C ILE A 320 -2.72 5.34 21.15
N LEU A 321 -1.99 4.41 20.53
CA LEU A 321 -2.55 3.46 19.56
C LEU A 321 -3.58 2.49 20.16
N LYS A 322 -3.72 2.42 21.49
CA LYS A 322 -4.79 1.67 22.16
C LYS A 322 -6.10 2.45 22.25
N TYR A 323 -6.06 3.77 22.07
CA TYR A 323 -7.25 4.61 22.21
C TYR A 323 -8.26 4.27 21.12
N GLU A 324 -9.49 3.92 21.54
CA GLU A 324 -10.55 3.47 20.63
C GLU A 324 -10.83 4.51 19.52
N HIS A 325 -10.83 5.79 19.84
CA HIS A 325 -11.06 6.86 18.87
C HIS A 325 -9.92 6.94 17.83
N VAL A 326 -8.66 6.74 18.21
CA VAL A 326 -7.51 6.69 17.29
C VAL A 326 -7.59 5.47 16.39
N GLN A 327 -7.89 4.30 16.97
CA GLN A 327 -8.07 3.07 16.20
C GLN A 327 -9.21 3.19 15.20
N LYS A 328 -10.34 3.79 15.60
CA LYS A 328 -11.50 4.00 14.74
C LYS A 328 -11.14 4.85 13.52
N LEU A 329 -10.42 5.97 13.71
CA LEU A 329 -9.99 6.83 12.60
C LEU A 329 -9.21 6.04 11.53
N PHE A 330 -8.34 5.12 11.94
CA PHE A 330 -7.63 4.24 11.02
C PHE A 330 -8.53 3.14 10.43
N LEU A 331 -9.34 2.47 11.25
CA LEU A 331 -10.19 1.37 10.81
C LEU A 331 -11.28 1.80 9.84
N ASP A 332 -11.73 3.06 9.90
CA ASP A 332 -12.66 3.64 8.92
C ASP A 332 -12.07 3.64 7.49
N LEU A 333 -10.74 3.61 7.34
CA LEU A 333 -10.09 3.42 6.03
C LEU A 333 -10.48 2.09 5.37
N LYS A 334 -10.89 1.07 6.12
CA LYS A 334 -11.35 -0.23 5.58
C LYS A 334 -12.55 -0.10 4.65
N GLU A 335 -13.29 1.00 4.75
CA GLU A 335 -14.42 1.27 3.89
C GLU A 335 -14.03 1.72 2.47
N TYR A 336 -12.81 2.23 2.30
CA TYR A 336 -12.30 2.80 1.05
C TYR A 336 -11.76 1.72 0.12
N ARG A 337 -12.02 1.83 -1.17
CA ARG A 337 -11.57 0.87 -2.20
C ARG A 337 -10.11 1.07 -2.54
N VAL A 338 -9.64 2.31 -2.44
CA VAL A 338 -8.25 2.71 -2.65
C VAL A 338 -7.69 3.22 -1.32
N LEU A 339 -6.58 2.62 -0.89
CA LEU A 339 -5.80 3.12 0.24
C LEU A 339 -4.67 3.99 -0.32
N LYS A 340 -4.48 5.19 0.24
CA LYS A 340 -3.30 6.00 -0.08
C LYS A 340 -2.08 5.53 0.71
N TYR A 341 -0.90 5.68 0.14
CA TYR A 341 0.37 5.30 0.76
C TYR A 341 0.45 3.82 1.23
N PRO A 342 -0.01 2.83 0.43
CA PRO A 342 -0.10 1.43 0.86
C PRO A 342 1.24 0.85 1.33
N VAL A 343 2.37 1.39 0.85
CA VAL A 343 3.73 1.03 1.26
C VAL A 343 3.94 1.18 2.77
N ILE A 344 3.35 2.19 3.42
CA ILE A 344 3.47 2.37 4.87
C ILE A 344 2.87 1.17 5.60
N LEU A 345 1.62 0.80 5.26
CA LEU A 345 0.94 -0.32 5.91
C LEU A 345 1.63 -1.66 5.60
N GLN A 346 2.10 -1.82 4.36
CA GLN A 346 2.84 -3.00 3.95
C GLN A 346 4.08 -3.22 4.83
N ASN A 347 4.86 -2.17 5.09
CA ASN A 347 6.07 -2.28 5.90
C ASN A 347 5.79 -2.42 7.40
N ILE A 348 4.69 -1.85 7.91
CA ILE A 348 4.20 -2.16 9.26
C ILE A 348 3.95 -3.67 9.37
N LEU A 349 3.23 -4.26 8.43
CA LEU A 349 2.94 -5.70 8.44
C LEU A 349 4.22 -6.53 8.36
N TYR A 350 5.24 -6.12 7.58
CA TYR A 350 6.54 -6.79 7.58
C TYR A 350 7.23 -6.75 8.95
N LEU A 351 7.20 -5.62 9.67
CA LEU A 351 7.74 -5.55 11.03
C LEU A 351 6.97 -6.46 11.99
N LEU A 352 5.65 -6.56 11.84
CA LEU A 352 4.81 -7.42 12.67
C LEU A 352 4.94 -8.92 12.32
N GLY A 353 5.80 -9.27 11.35
CA GLY A 353 6.15 -10.66 11.01
C GLY A 353 5.33 -11.28 9.88
N TYR A 354 4.46 -10.51 9.22
CA TYR A 354 3.74 -10.98 8.04
C TYR A 354 4.69 -11.17 6.84
N THR A 355 4.39 -12.16 6.02
CA THR A 355 5.19 -12.48 4.84
C THR A 355 4.69 -11.76 3.58
N MET A 356 5.58 -11.55 2.62
CA MET A 356 5.21 -10.98 1.32
C MET A 356 4.11 -11.78 0.63
N GLU A 357 4.18 -13.12 0.72
CA GLU A 357 3.21 -14.02 0.09
C GLU A 357 1.81 -13.92 0.72
N GLU A 358 1.74 -13.55 2.01
CA GLU A 358 0.47 -13.40 2.72
C GLU A 358 -0.24 -12.09 2.37
N ILE A 359 0.50 -10.98 2.27
CA ILE A 359 -0.11 -9.65 2.21
C ILE A 359 -0.16 -9.03 0.80
N ASN A 360 0.64 -9.54 -0.15
CA ASN A 360 0.70 -9.00 -1.51
C ASN A 360 -0.19 -9.77 -2.49
N ILE A 361 -0.53 -9.13 -3.61
CA ILE A 361 -1.19 -9.81 -4.72
C ILE A 361 -0.20 -10.86 -5.26
N PRO A 362 -0.63 -12.13 -5.48
CA PRO A 362 0.27 -13.20 -5.89
C PRO A 362 1.16 -12.83 -7.09
N LYS A 363 2.46 -13.07 -6.97
CA LYS A 363 3.50 -12.76 -7.99
C LYS A 363 3.71 -11.27 -8.24
N THR A 364 3.34 -10.41 -7.29
CA THR A 364 3.57 -8.96 -7.34
C THR A 364 4.09 -8.47 -5.99
N HIS A 365 4.60 -7.25 -5.95
CA HIS A 365 4.93 -6.53 -4.70
C HIS A 365 3.82 -5.56 -4.27
N ILE A 366 2.65 -5.64 -4.89
CA ILE A 366 1.53 -4.73 -4.62
C ILE A 366 0.74 -5.27 -3.42
N LEU A 367 0.49 -4.41 -2.44
CA LEU A 367 -0.32 -4.74 -1.26
C LEU A 367 -1.73 -5.17 -1.69
N ASN A 368 -2.17 -6.35 -1.26
CA ASN A 368 -3.53 -6.81 -1.50
C ASN A 368 -4.48 -6.16 -0.50
N TRP A 369 -4.83 -4.90 -0.74
CA TRP A 369 -5.66 -4.11 0.19
C TRP A 369 -6.97 -4.81 0.56
N LYS A 370 -7.62 -5.46 -0.41
CA LYS A 370 -8.87 -6.21 -0.18
C LYS A 370 -8.71 -7.31 0.87
N TYR A 371 -7.59 -8.04 0.84
CA TYR A 371 -7.28 -9.07 1.84
C TYR A 371 -6.80 -8.45 3.15
N VAL A 372 -5.89 -7.48 3.09
CA VAL A 372 -5.26 -6.86 4.26
C VAL A 372 -6.28 -6.22 5.21
N LYS A 373 -7.39 -5.66 4.70
CA LYS A 373 -8.52 -5.19 5.53
C LYS A 373 -9.00 -6.22 6.56
N THR A 374 -8.91 -7.51 6.25
CA THR A 374 -9.33 -8.60 7.14
C THR A 374 -8.36 -8.83 8.29
N LEU A 375 -7.10 -8.43 8.12
CA LEU A 375 -6.05 -8.49 9.13
C LEU A 375 -6.09 -7.30 10.10
N LEU A 376 -6.71 -6.19 9.69
CA LEU A 376 -6.85 -4.98 10.52
C LEU A 376 -7.97 -5.15 11.55
N ASN A 377 -7.62 -5.73 12.69
CA ASN A 377 -8.49 -6.03 13.82
C ASN A 377 -7.77 -5.71 15.15
N GLU A 378 -8.34 -6.15 16.28
CA GLU A 378 -7.74 -5.94 17.60
C GLU A 378 -6.36 -6.60 17.73
N ASP A 379 -6.16 -7.78 17.14
CA ASP A 379 -4.87 -8.49 17.15
C ASP A 379 -3.78 -7.68 16.43
N PHE A 380 -4.12 -6.97 15.36
CA PHE A 380 -3.18 -6.06 14.69
C PHE A 380 -2.66 -4.97 15.64
N PHE A 381 -3.54 -4.33 16.41
CA PHE A 381 -3.12 -3.33 17.40
C PHE A 381 -2.36 -3.94 18.57
N ASN A 382 -2.74 -5.14 19.01
CA ASN A 382 -2.00 -5.88 20.03
C ASN A 382 -0.57 -6.20 19.56
N LEU A 383 -0.38 -6.56 18.29
CA LEU A 383 0.94 -6.78 17.72
C LEU A 383 1.78 -5.48 17.68
N LEU A 384 1.18 -4.35 17.32
CA LEU A 384 1.85 -3.04 17.32
C LEU A 384 2.35 -2.62 18.71
N VAL A 385 1.47 -2.72 19.71
CA VAL A 385 1.77 -2.35 21.10
C VAL A 385 2.87 -3.24 21.66
N ASN A 386 2.77 -4.55 21.43
CA ASN A 386 3.71 -5.52 21.98
C ASN A 386 5.01 -5.66 21.16
N TYR A 387 5.14 -4.95 20.04
CA TYR A 387 6.35 -5.01 19.23
C TYR A 387 7.56 -4.48 20.02
N ASN A 388 8.58 -5.32 20.18
CA ASN A 388 9.81 -4.94 20.86
C ASN A 388 10.91 -4.58 19.84
N HIS A 389 11.35 -3.33 19.87
CA HIS A 389 12.46 -2.84 19.04
C HIS A 389 13.85 -3.03 19.69
N GLN A 390 13.90 -3.46 20.96
CA GLN A 390 15.13 -3.53 21.75
C GLN A 390 15.73 -4.93 21.78
N GLY A 391 17.06 -5.00 21.79
CA GLY A 391 17.81 -6.25 22.00
C GLY A 391 17.90 -7.16 20.77
N PRO A 392 18.65 -8.27 20.84
CA PRO A 392 18.88 -9.12 19.68
C PRO A 392 17.60 -9.83 19.21
N LYS A 393 17.38 -9.89 17.90
CA LYS A 393 16.29 -10.67 17.31
C LYS A 393 16.70 -12.15 17.20
N PRO A 394 15.86 -13.10 17.63
CA PRO A 394 16.22 -14.51 17.67
C PRO A 394 16.24 -15.18 16.29
N ASN A 395 15.49 -14.62 15.33
CA ASN A 395 15.30 -15.20 14.00
C ASN A 395 15.99 -14.35 12.94
N LYS A 396 16.54 -15.02 11.93
CA LYS A 396 17.03 -14.37 10.73
C LYS A 396 15.91 -13.60 10.03
N VAL A 397 16.11 -12.30 9.88
CA VAL A 397 15.14 -11.41 9.25
C VAL A 397 15.24 -11.56 7.74
N LYS A 398 14.09 -11.65 7.06
CA LYS A 398 14.04 -11.75 5.60
C LYS A 398 14.50 -10.42 4.98
N PRO A 399 15.14 -10.42 3.79
CA PRO A 399 15.77 -9.20 3.27
C PRO A 399 14.80 -8.03 3.07
N TYR A 400 13.57 -8.29 2.64
CA TYR A 400 12.52 -7.26 2.52
C TYR A 400 12.07 -6.63 3.85
N ALA A 401 12.28 -7.30 4.98
CA ALA A 401 11.88 -6.86 6.32
C ALA A 401 13.05 -6.28 7.14
N LEU A 402 14.25 -6.17 6.54
CA LEU A 402 15.39 -5.52 7.17
C LEU A 402 15.09 -4.06 7.48
N ILE A 403 15.51 -3.60 8.65
CA ILE A 403 15.20 -2.26 9.15
C ILE A 403 15.73 -1.17 8.23
N ASN A 404 16.91 -1.38 7.63
CA ASN A 404 17.46 -0.44 6.65
C ASN A 404 16.57 -0.28 5.44
N LYS A 405 16.09 -1.40 4.88
CA LYS A 405 15.25 -1.40 3.69
C LYS A 405 13.90 -0.76 3.96
N ILE A 406 13.31 -1.07 5.11
CA ILE A 406 12.06 -0.43 5.54
C ILE A 406 12.28 1.08 5.70
N ALA A 407 13.34 1.51 6.40
CA ALA A 407 13.64 2.92 6.61
C ALA A 407 13.81 3.69 5.29
N THR A 408 14.54 3.13 4.32
CA THR A 408 14.71 3.73 2.99
C THR A 408 13.38 3.84 2.24
N LYS A 409 12.51 2.82 2.32
CA LYS A 409 11.21 2.83 1.63
C LYS A 409 10.25 3.90 2.15
N ILE A 410 10.38 4.26 3.42
CA ILE A 410 9.48 5.20 4.09
C ILE A 410 10.00 6.63 4.13
N GLU A 411 11.30 6.86 3.84
CA GLU A 411 11.96 8.16 3.88
C GLU A 411 11.31 9.20 2.94
N LYS A 412 10.74 8.75 1.83
CA LYS A 412 10.08 9.60 0.84
C LYS A 412 8.73 10.19 1.31
N PHE A 413 8.15 9.69 2.40
CA PHE A 413 6.84 10.13 2.88
C PHE A 413 6.99 11.17 4.00
N ASN A 414 6.16 12.21 3.95
CA ASN A 414 6.14 13.27 4.96
C ASN A 414 5.06 12.99 6.02
N GLN A 415 5.43 13.07 7.31
CA GLN A 415 4.53 12.83 8.43
C GLN A 415 3.27 13.71 8.38
N GLN A 416 3.42 15.00 8.05
CA GLN A 416 2.31 15.95 7.97
C GLN A 416 1.30 15.55 6.89
N GLU A 417 1.77 15.11 5.72
CA GLU A 417 0.89 14.69 4.62
C GLU A 417 0.08 13.44 4.98
N ILE A 418 0.65 12.53 5.78
CA ILE A 418 -0.07 11.34 6.25
C ILE A 418 -1.06 11.70 7.36
N ASP A 419 -0.68 12.61 8.26
CA ASP A 419 -1.56 13.12 9.31
C ASP A 419 -2.79 13.86 8.71
N GLU A 420 -2.58 14.68 7.68
CA GLU A 420 -3.64 15.34 6.90
C GLU A 420 -4.52 14.34 6.15
N TYR A 421 -3.93 13.23 5.68
CA TYR A 421 -4.69 12.16 5.05
C TYR A 421 -5.58 11.43 6.05
N ASN A 422 -5.02 10.93 7.15
CA ASN A 422 -5.77 10.27 8.19
C ASN A 422 -4.97 10.27 9.50
N ILE A 423 -5.52 10.85 10.56
CA ILE A 423 -4.83 11.02 11.84
C ILE A 423 -4.39 9.68 12.42
N GLY A 424 -5.27 8.66 12.39
CA GLY A 424 -4.96 7.32 12.89
C GLY A 424 -3.83 6.66 12.08
N TYR A 425 -3.85 6.83 10.76
CA TYR A 425 -2.79 6.32 9.89
C TYR A 425 -1.47 7.09 10.07
N GLY A 426 -1.55 8.40 10.31
CA GLY A 426 -0.41 9.23 10.66
C GLY A 426 0.28 8.78 11.96
N ARG A 427 -0.48 8.37 12.98
CA ARG A 427 0.09 7.76 14.20
C ARG A 427 0.78 6.43 13.93
N LEU A 428 0.21 5.59 13.06
CA LEU A 428 0.85 4.34 12.63
C LEU A 428 2.13 4.59 11.83
N PHE A 429 2.15 5.63 11.00
CA PHE A 429 3.34 6.03 10.26
C PHE A 429 4.45 6.54 11.19
N LYS A 430 4.10 7.40 12.15
CA LYS A 430 5.04 7.86 13.19
C LYS A 430 5.61 6.69 13.98
N TRP A 431 4.77 5.71 14.34
CA TRP A 431 5.21 4.48 15.01
C TRP A 431 6.22 3.71 14.17
N LEU A 432 5.99 3.59 12.86
CA LEU A 432 6.91 2.93 11.93
C LEU A 432 8.25 3.67 11.83
N GLN A 433 8.22 4.99 11.71
CA GLN A 433 9.42 5.83 11.67
C GLN A 433 10.23 5.72 12.97
N ASP A 434 9.61 5.91 14.13
CA ASP A 434 10.29 5.84 15.41
C ASP A 434 10.80 4.43 15.72
N THR A 435 10.01 3.40 15.42
CA THR A 435 10.42 2.01 15.62
C THR A 435 11.64 1.65 14.78
N THR A 436 11.67 2.03 13.50
CA THR A 436 12.80 1.72 12.62
C THR A 436 14.04 2.51 13.01
N ARG A 437 13.89 3.79 13.34
CA ARG A 437 14.98 4.67 13.79
C ARG A 437 15.57 4.21 15.11
N LEU A 438 14.74 3.97 16.14
CA LEU A 438 15.19 3.51 17.44
C LEU A 438 15.80 2.11 17.39
N ARG A 439 15.33 1.25 16.49
CA ARG A 439 15.94 -0.06 16.26
C ARG A 439 17.38 0.04 15.76
N LYS A 440 17.67 0.98 14.84
CA LYS A 440 19.06 1.22 14.40
C LYS A 440 19.92 1.73 15.56
N ILE A 441 19.40 2.70 16.32
CA ILE A 441 20.11 3.29 17.46
C ILE A 441 20.38 2.23 18.55
N ASP A 442 19.42 1.35 18.86
CA ASP A 442 19.59 0.23 19.80
C ASP A 442 20.80 -0.64 19.41
N ILE A 443 20.90 -1.02 18.14
CA ILE A 443 22.00 -1.86 17.67
C ILE A 443 23.34 -1.11 17.80
N GLU A 444 23.37 0.18 17.48
CA GLU A 444 24.58 1.00 17.64
C GLU A 444 25.00 1.18 19.10
N VAL A 445 24.04 1.44 20.00
CA VAL A 445 24.28 1.57 21.45
C VAL A 445 24.82 0.25 22.01
N ARG A 446 24.22 -0.89 21.64
CA ARG A 446 24.73 -2.21 22.07
C ARG A 446 26.12 -2.51 21.53
N LYS A 447 26.41 -2.17 20.28
CA LYS A 447 27.77 -2.29 19.71
C LYS A 447 28.79 -1.43 20.46
N GLN A 448 28.42 -0.20 20.81
CA GLN A 448 29.27 0.68 21.59
C GLN A 448 29.51 0.12 23.00
N GLN A 449 28.46 -0.29 23.70
CA GLN A 449 28.56 -0.91 25.04
C GLN A 449 29.40 -2.19 25.02
N TYR A 450 29.35 -2.96 23.93
CA TYR A 450 30.22 -4.11 23.75
C TYR A 450 31.69 -3.68 23.59
N ALA A 451 31.97 -2.72 22.70
CA ALA A 451 33.32 -2.20 22.47
C ALA A 451 33.92 -1.60 23.75
N ASP A 452 33.14 -0.84 24.52
CA ASP A 452 33.56 -0.25 25.80
C ASP A 452 33.91 -1.33 26.82
N ARG A 453 33.10 -2.39 26.91
CA ARG A 453 33.37 -3.53 27.80
C ARG A 453 34.61 -4.31 27.38
N VAL A 454 34.83 -4.52 26.08
CA VAL A 454 36.05 -5.16 25.57
C VAL A 454 37.27 -4.30 25.90
N ALA A 455 37.23 -2.99 25.68
CA ALA A 455 38.33 -2.08 26.01
C ALA A 455 38.62 -2.04 27.53
N GLU A 456 37.59 -2.11 28.37
CA GLU A 456 37.76 -2.22 29.82
C GLU A 456 38.44 -3.54 30.20
N ILE A 457 38.01 -4.66 29.62
CA ILE A 457 38.64 -5.97 29.82
C ILE A 457 40.11 -5.94 29.40
N GLU A 458 40.43 -5.44 28.19
CA GLU A 458 41.81 -5.33 27.70
C GLU A 458 42.67 -4.45 28.62
N LYS A 459 42.13 -3.33 29.11
CA LYS A 459 42.82 -2.47 30.07
C LYS A 459 43.08 -3.19 31.40
N LYS A 460 42.14 -4.00 31.89
CA LYS A 460 42.28 -4.78 33.11
C LYS A 460 43.24 -5.96 32.93
N GLU A 461 43.23 -6.62 31.78
CA GLU A 461 44.20 -7.65 31.40
C GLU A 461 45.63 -7.06 31.34
N ALA A 462 45.80 -5.88 30.74
CA ALA A 462 47.10 -5.19 30.73
C ALA A 462 47.57 -4.76 32.13
N GLN A 463 46.65 -4.27 32.99
CA GLN A 463 46.96 -3.98 34.40
C GLN A 463 47.39 -5.23 35.17
N LEU A 464 46.71 -6.36 34.91
CA LEU A 464 47.06 -7.65 35.51
C LEU A 464 48.43 -8.13 35.04
N GLU A 465 48.76 -8.00 33.75
CA GLU A 465 50.07 -8.37 33.21
C GLU A 465 51.20 -7.53 33.83
N VAL A 466 51.01 -6.21 33.95
CA VAL A 466 51.97 -5.33 34.63
C VAL A 466 52.15 -5.72 36.10
N TRP A 467 51.05 -6.03 36.80
CA TRP A 467 51.07 -6.47 38.19
C TRP A 467 51.80 -7.81 38.35
N GLU A 468 51.56 -8.78 37.46
CA GLU A 468 52.23 -10.09 37.47
C GLU A 468 53.74 -9.95 37.19
N ASN A 469 54.12 -9.06 36.27
CA ASN A 469 55.52 -8.75 35.97
C ASN A 469 56.23 -8.04 37.14
N ASP A 470 55.58 -7.07 37.78
CA ASP A 470 56.14 -6.36 38.94
C ASP A 470 56.30 -7.31 40.13
N LYS A 471 55.29 -8.15 40.41
CA LYS A 471 55.36 -9.23 41.40
C LYS A 471 56.57 -10.13 41.16
N SER A 472 56.72 -10.62 39.93
CA SER A 472 57.82 -11.51 39.56
C SER A 472 59.18 -10.84 39.71
N THR A 473 59.30 -9.57 39.33
CA THR A 473 60.54 -8.80 39.42
C THR A 473 60.91 -8.56 40.88
N LYS A 474 59.96 -8.11 41.70
CA LYS A 474 60.16 -7.84 43.13
C LYS A 474 60.44 -9.10 43.93
N LEU A 475 59.80 -10.21 43.58
CA LEU A 475 60.10 -11.51 44.17
C LEU A 475 61.52 -11.95 43.87
N GLN A 476 62.00 -11.75 42.62
CA GLN A 476 63.37 -12.07 42.25
C GLN A 476 64.38 -11.16 42.99
N GLU A 477 64.11 -9.86 43.06
CA GLU A 477 64.93 -8.92 43.86
C GLU A 477 65.00 -9.33 45.34
N ALA A 478 63.88 -9.76 45.92
CA ALA A 478 63.82 -10.24 47.31
C ALA A 478 64.62 -11.54 47.51
N LYS A 479 64.51 -12.50 46.58
CA LYS A 479 65.30 -13.74 46.58
C LYS A 479 66.80 -13.45 46.48
N ASP A 480 67.19 -12.56 45.56
CA ASP A 480 68.59 -12.17 45.37
C ASP A 480 69.15 -11.45 46.60
N ALA A 481 68.35 -10.60 47.25
CA ALA A 481 68.72 -9.92 48.50
C ALA A 481 68.84 -10.89 49.68
N ALA A 482 67.92 -11.85 49.81
CA ALA A 482 67.98 -12.88 50.85
C ALA A 482 69.21 -13.80 50.68
N ALA A 483 69.52 -14.19 49.45
CA ALA A 483 70.70 -15.00 49.12
C ALA A 483 72.03 -14.29 49.43
N ALA A 484 72.05 -12.96 49.45
CA ALA A 484 73.20 -12.13 49.82
C ALA A 484 73.29 -11.83 51.34
N SER A 485 72.33 -12.30 52.15
CA SER A 485 72.27 -12.04 53.59
C SER A 485 73.03 -13.09 54.43
N GLU A 486 73.27 -12.79 55.72
CA GLU A 486 73.98 -13.68 56.64
C GLU A 486 73.19 -14.95 57.03
N ASP A 487 71.88 -15.00 56.76
CA ASP A 487 70.99 -16.14 57.03
C ASP A 487 70.02 -16.40 55.85
N PRO A 488 70.48 -17.05 54.77
CA PRO A 488 69.70 -17.24 53.54
C PRO A 488 68.44 -18.11 53.71
N ASP A 489 68.43 -18.97 54.72
CA ASP A 489 67.33 -19.92 54.97
C ASP A 489 66.11 -19.26 55.66
N SER A 490 66.22 -17.98 56.06
CA SER A 490 65.13 -17.27 56.75
C SER A 490 64.06 -16.70 55.79
N PHE A 491 64.29 -16.69 54.48
CA PHE A 491 63.33 -16.18 53.50
C PHE A 491 62.32 -17.26 53.11
N VAL A 492 61.05 -17.02 53.44
CA VAL A 492 59.93 -17.89 53.04
C VAL A 492 59.17 -17.21 51.90
N GLU A 493 59.27 -17.77 50.70
CA GLU A 493 58.65 -17.24 49.49
C GLU A 493 57.13 -17.09 49.60
N GLU A 494 56.47 -18.07 50.22
CA GLU A 494 55.01 -18.06 50.41
C GLU A 494 54.55 -16.89 51.29
N ASP A 495 55.27 -16.61 52.38
CA ASP A 495 54.96 -15.51 53.31
C ASP A 495 55.21 -14.15 52.65
N TRP A 496 56.29 -14.02 51.87
CA TRP A 496 56.58 -12.80 51.12
C TRP A 496 55.52 -12.53 50.05
N ILE A 497 55.11 -13.57 49.31
CA ILE A 497 54.05 -13.44 48.30
C ILE A 497 52.75 -13.00 48.95
N ALA A 498 52.36 -13.62 50.07
CA ALA A 498 51.15 -13.25 50.79
C ALA A 498 51.18 -11.79 51.26
N GLN A 499 52.31 -11.34 51.82
CA GLN A 499 52.47 -9.95 52.25
C GLN A 499 52.46 -8.98 51.07
N TRP A 500 53.13 -9.31 49.96
CA TRP A 500 53.17 -8.45 48.78
C TRP A 500 51.81 -8.32 48.10
N GLU A 501 51.02 -9.39 48.05
CA GLU A 501 49.65 -9.38 47.52
C GLU A 501 48.66 -8.64 48.44
N GLU A 502 48.89 -8.64 49.75
CA GLU A 502 48.14 -7.81 50.70
C GLU A 502 48.41 -6.32 50.49
N GLU A 503 49.68 -5.96 50.26
CA GLU A 503 50.11 -4.59 49.98
C GLU A 503 49.74 -4.13 48.55
N ASN A 504 49.64 -5.06 47.59
CA ASN A 504 49.36 -4.79 46.18
C ASN A 504 48.20 -5.67 45.69
N PRO A 505 46.94 -5.27 45.89
CA PRO A 505 45.78 -6.09 45.55
C PRO A 505 45.71 -6.40 44.05
N ARG A 506 45.53 -7.68 43.71
CA ARG A 506 45.47 -8.17 42.33
C ARG A 506 44.32 -7.53 41.54
N PRO A 507 44.55 -6.98 40.34
CA PRO A 507 43.48 -6.51 39.47
C PRO A 507 42.49 -7.63 39.12
N ILE A 508 41.19 -7.36 39.28
CA ILE A 508 40.12 -8.29 38.87
C ILE A 508 39.76 -8.02 37.42
N VAL A 509 39.93 -9.02 36.55
CA VAL A 509 39.53 -8.96 35.14
C VAL A 509 38.08 -9.43 35.01
N PRO A 510 37.17 -8.62 34.44
CA PRO A 510 35.79 -9.04 34.18
C PRO A 510 35.70 -10.23 33.20
N GLU A 511 34.60 -10.99 33.27
CA GLU A 511 34.36 -12.11 32.35
C GLU A 511 34.22 -11.64 30.90
N ARG A 512 34.71 -12.45 29.95
CA ARG A 512 34.65 -12.13 28.51
C ARG A 512 33.19 -12.04 28.04
N VAL A 513 32.86 -10.94 27.41
CA VAL A 513 31.53 -10.70 26.84
C VAL A 513 31.45 -11.32 25.44
N VAL A 514 30.38 -12.06 25.17
CA VAL A 514 30.07 -12.56 23.82
C VAL A 514 29.37 -11.46 23.03
N GLN A 515 29.78 -11.25 21.78
CA GLN A 515 29.10 -10.29 20.91
C GLN A 515 27.72 -10.80 20.53
N ASP A 516 26.69 -9.96 20.71
CA ASP A 516 25.35 -10.25 20.21
C ASP A 516 25.38 -10.32 18.67
N VAL A 517 24.81 -11.40 18.11
CA VAL A 517 24.58 -11.51 16.66
C VAL A 517 23.21 -10.91 16.34
N ASP A 518 23.18 -9.85 15.53
CA ASP A 518 21.96 -9.19 15.11
C ASP A 518 22.03 -8.87 13.60
N GLU A 519 21.33 -9.67 12.79
CA GLU A 519 21.31 -9.55 11.32
C GLU A 519 20.19 -8.62 10.81
N ASP A 520 19.49 -7.91 11.69
CA ASP A 520 18.33 -7.06 11.34
C ASP A 520 18.72 -5.71 10.70
N CYS A 521 19.98 -5.29 10.86
CA CYS A 521 20.52 -4.04 10.32
C CYS A 521 21.97 -4.25 9.83
N LEU A 522 22.25 -3.81 8.61
CA LEU A 522 23.59 -3.79 8.04
C LEU A 522 24.17 -2.37 8.15
N PHE A 523 25.30 -2.22 8.83
CA PHE A 523 26.00 -0.94 8.90
C PHE A 523 27.13 -1.00 7.87
N GLU A 524 27.19 -0.01 6.98
CA GLU A 524 28.27 0.15 5.99
C GLU A 524 29.60 0.54 6.62
#